data_AF-A0A2M8DSG8-F1
#
_entry.id   AF-A0A2M8DSG8-F1
#
_cell.length_a   1.000
_cell.length_b   1.000
_cell.length_c   1.000
_cell.angle_alpha   90.00
_cell.angle_beta   90.00
_cell.angle_gamma   90.00
#
_symmetry.space_group_name_H-M   'P 1'
#
loop_
_entity.id
_entity.type
_entity.pdbx_description
1 polymer ?
#
loop_
_entity_poly.entity_id
_entity_poly.type
_entity_poly.pdbx_seq_one_letter_code
_entity_poly.pdbx_strand_id
1 'polypeptide(L)' 'GVTHNVPADFSTIQLAIDSAVEGDTILVAPGTYDPISIYENISIISTNGPLSTTIDGGGVEKSVYFLGYIVTNST' A
#
# COMPACT_ATOMS: atom_id res chain seq x y z
N GLY A 1 -9.73 -11.72 1.34
CA GLY A 1 -8.48 -11.78 2.11
C GLY A 1 -8.73 -11.41 3.56
N VAL A 2 -7.67 -11.06 4.26
CA VAL A 2 -7.63 -10.62 5.65
C VAL A 2 -7.40 -9.11 5.73
N THR A 3 -7.40 -8.57 6.95
CA THR A 3 -7.14 -7.14 7.21
C THR A 3 -5.78 -6.96 7.86
N HIS A 4 -4.98 -6.06 7.29
CA HIS A 4 -3.69 -5.60 7.81
C HIS A 4 -3.83 -4.15 8.28
N ASN A 5 -3.54 -3.85 9.54
CA ASN A 5 -3.64 -2.50 10.10
C ASN A 5 -2.28 -1.81 10.09
N VAL A 6 -2.21 -0.62 9.52
CA VAL A 6 -1.01 0.22 9.52
C VAL A 6 -1.28 1.44 10.41
N PRO A 7 -0.44 1.71 11.43
CA PRO A 7 0.86 1.09 11.71
C PRO A 7 0.84 -0.11 12.69
N ALA A 8 -0.34 -0.57 13.13
CA ALA A 8 -0.46 -1.50 14.27
C ALA A 8 0.13 -2.90 14.02
N ASP A 9 -0.11 -3.47 12.85
CA ASP A 9 0.42 -4.78 12.43
C ASP A 9 1.72 -4.63 11.62
N PHE A 10 1.80 -3.57 10.78
CA PHE A 10 2.97 -3.24 9.97
C PHE A 10 3.33 -1.78 10.13
N SER A 11 4.61 -1.49 10.38
CA SER A 11 5.07 -0.11 10.59
C SER A 11 4.92 0.81 9.38
N THR A 12 4.81 0.26 8.16
CA THR A 12 4.64 1.02 6.91
C THR A 12 3.58 0.39 6.02
N ILE A 13 3.03 1.17 5.10
CA ILE A 13 2.09 0.67 4.08
C ILE A 13 2.79 -0.34 3.17
N GLN A 14 4.05 -0.09 2.78
CA GLN A 14 4.78 -1.00 1.89
C GLN A 14 4.99 -2.38 2.51
N LEU A 15 5.33 -2.47 3.81
CA LEU A 15 5.46 -3.77 4.48
C LEU A 15 4.13 -4.56 4.52
N ALA A 16 3.00 -3.86 4.64
CA ALA A 16 1.69 -4.48 4.54
C ALA A 16 1.39 -4.94 3.11
N ILE A 17 1.77 -4.18 2.07
CA ILE A 17 1.64 -4.59 0.65
C ILE A 17 2.49 -5.84 0.41
N ASP A 18 3.75 -5.84 0.85
CA ASP A 18 4.70 -6.94 0.64
C ASP A 18 4.25 -8.25 1.31
N SER A 19 3.40 -8.15 2.35
CA SER A 19 2.86 -9.30 3.09
C SER A 19 1.45 -9.70 2.65
N ALA A 20 0.76 -8.85 1.89
CA ALA A 20 -0.61 -9.06 1.48
C ALA A 20 -0.69 -10.00 0.28
N VAL A 21 -1.79 -10.73 0.21
CA VAL A 21 -2.14 -11.55 -0.96
C VAL A 21 -3.45 -11.06 -1.57
N GLU A 22 -3.80 -11.60 -2.74
CA GLU A 22 -5.01 -11.23 -3.46
C GLU A 22 -6.26 -11.19 -2.56
N GLY A 23 -6.96 -10.07 -2.64
CA GLY A 23 -8.20 -9.80 -1.91
C GLY A 23 -8.01 -9.37 -0.45
N ASP A 24 -6.79 -9.13 0.02
CA ASP A 24 -6.53 -8.51 1.32
C ASP A 24 -6.88 -7.01 1.34
N THR A 25 -7.11 -6.50 2.55
CA THR A 25 -7.36 -5.08 2.81
C THR A 25 -6.31 -4.53 3.78
N ILE A 26 -5.67 -3.44 3.39
CA ILE A 26 -4.78 -2.65 4.23
C ILE A 26 -5.57 -1.46 4.76
N LEU A 27 -5.80 -1.41 6.07
CA LEU A 27 -6.41 -0.27 6.77
C LEU A 27 -5.31 0.67 7.29
N VAL A 28 -5.34 1.92 6.85
CA VAL A 28 -4.31 2.91 7.14
C VAL A 28 -4.84 3.95 8.12
N ALA A 29 -4.26 4.00 9.31
CA ALA A 29 -4.58 5.01 10.33
C ALA A 29 -4.07 6.41 9.92
N PRO A 30 -4.60 7.49 10.52
CA PRO A 30 -4.13 8.86 10.28
C PRO A 30 -2.62 9.01 10.38
N GLY A 31 -2.01 9.71 9.43
CA GLY A 31 -0.58 9.92 9.39
C GLY A 31 -0.04 10.29 8.02
N THR A 32 1.27 10.46 7.97
CA THR A 32 2.05 10.70 6.74
C THR A 32 2.93 9.48 6.50
N TYR A 33 2.85 8.92 5.29
CA TYR A 33 3.53 7.70 4.90
C TYR A 33 4.37 7.94 3.65
N ASP A 34 5.45 7.15 3.54
CA ASP A 34 6.35 7.18 2.39
C ASP A 34 5.65 6.71 1.08
N PRO A 35 6.25 6.98 -0.09
CA PRO A 35 5.76 6.47 -1.37
C PRO A 35 5.60 4.95 -1.40
N ILE A 36 4.61 4.48 -2.16
CA ILE A 36 4.25 3.05 -2.23
C ILE A 36 4.25 2.51 -3.66
N SER A 37 4.54 1.21 -3.78
CA SER A 37 4.39 0.43 -5.01
C SER A 37 3.36 -0.68 -4.79
N ILE A 38 2.35 -0.70 -5.65
CA ILE A 38 1.23 -1.64 -5.61
C ILE A 38 1.40 -2.62 -6.76
N TYR A 39 1.51 -3.90 -6.43
CA TYR A 39 1.68 -4.99 -7.41
C TYR A 39 0.75 -6.18 -7.15
N GLU A 40 -0.07 -6.11 -6.11
CA GLU A 40 -1.07 -7.11 -5.73
C GLU A 40 -2.49 -6.58 -5.95
N ASN A 41 -3.44 -7.49 -6.14
CA ASN A 41 -4.86 -7.17 -6.22
C ASN A 41 -5.45 -7.01 -4.81
N ILE A 42 -5.19 -5.86 -4.17
CA ILE A 42 -5.54 -5.55 -2.77
C ILE A 42 -6.30 -4.23 -2.65
N SER A 43 -6.96 -4.02 -1.51
CA SER A 43 -7.57 -2.73 -1.15
C SER A 43 -6.70 -1.98 -0.14
N ILE A 44 -6.51 -0.67 -0.32
CA ILE A 44 -5.83 0.21 0.65
C ILE A 44 -6.80 1.33 1.02
N ILE A 45 -7.16 1.43 2.30
CA ILE A 45 -8.27 2.28 2.76
C ILE A 45 -7.87 3.06 4.01
N SER A 46 -8.02 4.39 3.98
CA SER A 46 -7.85 5.24 5.17
C SER A 46 -8.96 4.98 6.19
N THR A 47 -8.64 4.82 7.48
CA THR A 47 -9.67 4.58 8.51
C THR A 47 -10.47 5.83 8.88
N ASN A 48 -9.90 7.03 8.71
CA ASN A 48 -10.51 8.30 9.10
C ASN A 48 -10.66 9.27 7.91
N GLY A 49 -10.74 8.72 6.70
CA GLY A 49 -10.92 9.46 5.47
C GLY A 49 -9.64 10.13 4.93
N PRO A 50 -9.74 10.69 3.72
CA PRO A 50 -8.58 11.12 2.92
C PRO A 50 -7.84 12.33 3.49
N LEU A 51 -8.51 13.19 4.28
CA LEU A 51 -7.87 14.38 4.85
C LEU A 51 -6.93 14.05 6.02
N SER A 52 -7.07 12.87 6.61
CA SER A 52 -6.27 12.46 7.79
C SER A 52 -5.07 11.59 7.42
N THR A 53 -4.97 11.15 6.17
CA THR A 53 -3.98 10.16 5.71
C THR A 53 -3.32 10.68 4.45
N THR A 54 -2.00 10.85 4.46
CA THR A 54 -1.24 11.38 3.34
C THR A 54 -0.14 10.40 2.95
N ILE A 55 -0.03 10.10 1.66
CA ILE A 55 1.18 9.51 1.08
C ILE A 55 2.02 10.67 0.57
N ASP A 56 3.14 10.94 1.24
CA ASP A 56 4.03 12.05 0.91
C ASP A 56 5.08 11.59 -0.10
N GLY A 57 5.23 12.35 -1.18
CA GLY A 57 6.24 12.09 -2.21
C GLY A 57 7.65 12.44 -1.75
N GLY A 58 7.84 13.19 -0.65
CA GLY A 58 9.18 13.59 -0.20
C GLY A 58 9.99 14.35 -1.27
N GLY A 59 9.32 14.95 -2.26
CA GLY A 59 9.95 15.61 -3.41
C GLY A 59 10.20 14.73 -4.64
N VAL A 60 9.78 13.47 -4.67
CA VAL A 60 9.82 12.64 -5.89
C VAL A 60 8.69 12.99 -6.87
N GLU A 61 8.87 12.68 -8.15
CA GLU A 61 7.85 12.95 -9.19
C GLU A 61 6.54 12.18 -8.96
N LYS A 62 6.60 10.98 -8.38
CA LYS A 62 5.44 10.08 -8.21
C LYS A 62 5.47 9.40 -6.84
N SER A 63 4.41 9.59 -6.05
CA SER A 63 4.30 8.97 -4.72
C SER A 63 3.62 7.59 -4.73
N VAL A 64 3.01 7.20 -5.86
CA VAL A 64 2.32 5.91 -6.00
C VAL A 64 2.67 5.28 -7.35
N TYR A 65 3.11 4.03 -7.32
CA TYR A 65 3.38 3.21 -8.50
C TYR A 65 2.40 2.04 -8.55
N PHE A 66 1.72 1.86 -9.68
CA PHE A 66 0.99 0.63 -9.98
C PHE A 66 1.84 -0.20 -10.93
N LEU A 67 2.30 -1.33 -10.45
CA LEU A 67 3.16 -2.25 -11.19
C LEU A 67 2.33 -3.46 -11.60
N GLY A 68 2.42 -3.85 -12.87
CA GLY A 68 1.86 -5.11 -13.32
C GLY A 68 2.85 -6.24 -13.05
N TYR A 69 2.37 -7.41 -12.65
CA TYR A 69 3.19 -8.62 -12.68
C TYR A 69 3.45 -9.00 -14.15
N ILE A 70 4.67 -8.75 -14.63
CA ILE A 70 5.10 -9.24 -15.95
C ILE A 70 5.50 -10.70 -15.79
N VAL A 71 4.63 -11.63 -16.18
CA VAL A 71 5.03 -13.02 -16.41
C VAL A 71 5.89 -13.04 -17.67
N THR A 72 7.22 -13.01 -17.53
CA THR A 72 8.08 -13.41 -18.65
C THR A 72 8.02 -14.93 -18.74
N ASN A 73 7.27 -15.45 -19.71
CA ASN A 73 7.38 -16.87 -20.08
C ASN A 73 8.80 -17.10 -20.62
N SER A 74 9.71 -17.57 -19.78
CA SER A 74 10.97 -18.14 -20.24
C SER A 74 10.65 -19.47 -20.92
N THR A 75 10.81 -19.50 -22.24
CA THR A 75 10.85 -20.71 -23.07
C THR A 75 12.05 -21.57 -22.75
#